data_AF-A0A8S3HAS9-F1
#
_entry.id   AF-A0A8S3HAS9-F1
#
_cell.length_a   1.000
_cell.length_b   1.000
_cell.length_c   1.000
_cell.angle_alpha   90.00
_cell.angle_beta   90.00
_cell.angle_gamma   90.00
#
_symmetry.space_group_name_H-M   'P 1'
#
loop_
_entity.id
_entity.type
_entity.pdbx_description
1 polymer ?
#
loop_
_entity_poly.entity_id
_entity_poly.type
_entity_poly.pdbx_seq_one_letter_code
_entity_poly.pdbx_strand_id
1 'polypeptide(L)'
;LGILDIFGFENFQRNSFEQLCINYANENLQQFFVHHIFKLEQKEYDNEHINWKHISFEDNQTILDLIAIKSMNIIALIDEESRFPKGTDRSLCDKLHANHGKNENFIPRKTDNVIRFGIRHFAGHVYYDCDSMYFL
;
A
#
# COMPACT_ATOMS: atom_id res chain seq x y z
N LEU A 1 0.51 28.89 1.87
CA LEU A 1 1.44 27.97 1.18
C LEU A 1 1.79 26.88 2.18
N GLY A 2 1.22 25.69 2.03
CA GLY A 2 1.63 24.52 2.81
C GLY A 2 2.73 23.81 2.03
N ILE A 3 3.91 23.66 2.63
CA ILE A 3 4.98 22.82 2.08
C ILE A 3 4.81 21.47 2.76
N LEU A 4 4.62 20.41 1.98
CA LEU A 4 4.60 19.05 2.46
C LEU A 4 6.00 18.46 2.27
N ASP A 5 6.77 18.34 3.36
CA ASP A 5 8.05 17.66 3.40
C ASP A 5 7.81 16.22 3.88
N ILE A 6 7.84 15.28 2.94
CA ILE A 6 7.56 13.86 3.16
C ILE A 6 8.70 13.06 2.56
N PHE A 7 8.99 11.91 3.18
CA PHE A 7 9.86 10.91 2.57
C PHE A 7 9.18 10.39 1.30
N GLY A 8 9.92 10.43 0.18
CA GLY A 8 9.48 9.79 -1.05
C GLY A 8 9.37 8.27 -0.90
N PHE A 9 8.80 7.61 -1.90
CA PHE A 9 8.68 6.15 -1.93
C PHE A 9 10.01 5.43 -1.62
N GLU A 10 9.98 4.48 -0.68
CA GLU A 10 11.17 3.76 -0.19
C GLU A 10 11.18 2.30 -0.62
N ASN A 11 12.35 1.82 -1.07
CA ASN A 11 12.57 0.42 -1.38
C ASN A 11 14.04 0.04 -1.14
N PHE A 12 14.30 -0.58 0.01
CA PHE A 12 15.63 -1.03 0.43
C PHE A 12 15.79 -2.55 0.31
N GLN A 13 16.99 -3.03 0.63
CA GLN A 13 17.26 -4.48 0.69
C GLN A 13 16.46 -5.20 1.79
N ARG A 14 16.12 -4.47 2.86
CA ARG A 14 15.29 -4.92 3.98
C ARG A 14 14.28 -3.82 4.27
N ASN A 15 12.99 -4.11 4.14
CA ASN A 15 11.92 -3.15 4.39
C ASN A 15 11.10 -3.60 5.59
N SER A 16 11.02 -2.73 6.60
CA SER A 16 10.33 -2.98 7.86
C SER A 16 8.92 -2.38 7.87
N PHE A 17 8.24 -2.44 9.01
CA PHE A 17 6.98 -1.73 9.22
C PHE A 17 7.10 -0.21 8.96
N GLU A 18 8.25 0.40 9.24
CA GLU A 18 8.48 1.83 8.99
C GLU A 18 8.35 2.15 7.49
N GLN A 19 9.03 1.39 6.63
CA GLN A 19 8.92 1.53 5.18
C GLN A 19 7.49 1.28 4.70
N LEU A 20 6.76 0.33 5.31
CA LEU A 20 5.35 0.09 4.98
C LEU A 20 4.49 1.33 5.29
N CYS A 21 4.70 1.97 6.44
CA CYS A 21 4.01 3.21 6.80
C CYS A 21 4.36 4.38 5.86
N ILE A 22 5.64 4.55 5.53
CA ILE A 22 6.10 5.59 4.61
C ILE A 22 5.48 5.38 3.23
N ASN A 23 5.50 4.15 2.70
CA ASN A 23 4.92 3.84 1.41
C ASN A 23 3.38 3.97 1.43
N TYR A 24 2.71 3.59 2.52
CA TYR A 24 1.27 3.83 2.69
C TYR A 24 0.92 5.32 2.68
N ALA A 25 1.73 6.17 3.32
CA ALA A 25 1.55 7.62 3.26
C ALA A 25 1.69 8.14 1.81
N ASN A 26 2.70 7.65 1.08
CA ASN A 26 2.89 7.96 -0.34
C ASN A 26 1.70 7.53 -1.21
N GLU A 27 1.11 6.34 -0.97
CA GLU A 27 -0.10 5.90 -1.67
C GLU A 27 -1.30 6.83 -1.40
N ASN A 28 -1.50 7.27 -0.16
CA ASN A 28 -2.59 8.22 0.16
C ASN A 28 -2.39 9.56 -0.56
N LEU A 29 -1.15 10.00 -0.69
CA LEU A 29 -0.81 11.23 -1.39
C LEU A 29 -1.04 11.07 -2.89
N GLN A 30 -0.65 9.94 -3.47
CA GLN A 30 -0.96 9.62 -4.86
C GLN A 30 -2.47 9.67 -5.11
N GLN A 31 -3.28 9.03 -4.26
CA GLN A 31 -4.75 9.04 -4.35
C GLN A 31 -5.30 10.48 -4.27
N PHE A 32 -4.76 11.28 -3.35
CA PHE A 32 -5.14 12.67 -3.18
C PHE A 32 -4.81 13.51 -4.42
N PHE A 33 -3.59 13.38 -4.97
CA PHE A 33 -3.16 14.12 -6.16
C PHE A 33 -3.96 13.75 -7.39
N VAL A 34 -4.16 12.45 -7.64
CA VAL A 34 -5.03 11.93 -8.70
C VAL A 34 -6.39 12.61 -8.57
N HIS A 35 -7.10 12.46 -7.46
CA HIS A 35 -8.44 13.02 -7.30
C HIS A 35 -8.50 14.55 -7.38
N HIS A 36 -7.50 15.24 -6.83
CA HIS A 36 -7.47 16.70 -6.78
C HIS A 36 -7.18 17.31 -8.16
N ILE A 37 -6.14 16.83 -8.85
CA ILE A 37 -5.81 17.28 -10.20
C ILE A 37 -6.96 16.98 -11.15
N PHE A 38 -7.58 15.78 -11.07
CA PHE A 38 -8.74 15.47 -11.92
C PHE A 38 -9.92 16.41 -11.71
N LYS A 39 -10.21 16.77 -10.45
CA LYS A 39 -11.27 17.75 -10.16
C LYS A 39 -10.94 19.15 -10.70
N LEU A 40 -9.68 19.56 -10.62
CA LEU A 40 -9.25 20.85 -11.15
C LEU A 40 -9.32 20.89 -12.67
N GLU A 41 -8.85 19.83 -13.35
CA GLU A 41 -8.95 19.72 -14.80
C GLU A 41 -10.41 19.74 -15.24
N GLN A 42 -11.28 18.89 -14.70
CA GLN A 42 -12.71 18.89 -15.07
C GLN A 42 -13.35 20.28 -14.97
N LYS A 43 -13.05 21.01 -13.88
CA LYS A 43 -13.56 22.37 -13.69
C LYS A 43 -13.09 23.34 -14.77
N GLU A 44 -11.85 23.22 -15.24
CA GLU A 44 -11.31 24.11 -16.28
C GLU A 44 -11.91 23.79 -17.65
N TYR A 45 -12.09 22.51 -17.98
CA TYR A 45 -12.73 22.11 -19.24
C TYR A 45 -14.20 22.53 -19.30
N ASP A 46 -14.91 22.47 -18.17
CA ASP A 46 -16.28 22.99 -18.05
C ASP A 46 -16.31 24.52 -18.29
N ASN A 47 -15.33 25.27 -17.76
CA ASN A 47 -15.23 26.72 -18.00
C ASN A 47 -14.96 27.03 -19.47
N GLU A 48 -14.10 26.25 -20.13
CA GLU A 48 -13.69 26.47 -21.53
C GLU A 48 -14.67 25.86 -22.56
N HIS A 49 -15.74 25.19 -22.11
CA HIS A 49 -16.72 24.52 -22.97
C HIS A 49 -16.09 23.47 -23.91
N ILE A 50 -15.00 22.84 -23.46
CA ILE A 50 -14.26 21.85 -24.24
C ILE A 50 -14.85 20.47 -23.96
N ASN A 51 -15.16 19.73 -25.03
CA ASN A 51 -15.71 18.38 -24.92
C ASN A 51 -14.59 17.41 -24.45
N TRP A 52 -14.56 17.12 -23.15
CA TRP A 52 -13.54 16.28 -22.52
C TRP A 52 -13.62 14.82 -23.01
N LYS A 53 -12.48 14.26 -23.44
CA LYS A 53 -12.33 12.82 -23.61
C LYS A 53 -11.84 12.23 -22.30
N HIS A 54 -12.54 11.21 -21.78
CA HIS A 54 -12.17 10.51 -20.56
C HIS A 54 -10.73 9.98 -20.65
N ILE A 55 -9.81 10.61 -19.91
CA ILE A 55 -8.46 10.07 -19.72
C ILE A 55 -8.57 9.01 -18.62
N SER A 56 -8.25 7.76 -18.95
CA SER A 56 -8.18 6.68 -17.96
C SER A 56 -6.96 6.90 -17.06
N PHE A 57 -7.18 7.00 -15.75
CA PHE A 57 -6.12 7.07 -14.76
C PHE A 57 -6.02 5.78 -13.96
N GLU A 58 -4.83 5.51 -13.46
CA GLU A 58 -4.55 4.38 -12.59
C GLU A 58 -4.92 4.77 -11.16
N ASP A 59 -6.08 4.28 -10.71
CA ASP A 59 -6.58 4.45 -9.35
C ASP A 59 -5.87 3.46 -8.41
N ASN A 60 -5.24 3.96 -7.34
CA ASN A 60 -4.52 3.14 -6.36
C ASN A 60 -5.37 2.77 -5.14
N GLN A 61 -6.69 2.98 -5.17
CA GLN A 61 -7.60 2.62 -4.08
C GLN A 61 -7.50 1.14 -3.69
N THR A 62 -7.30 0.23 -4.65
CA THR A 62 -7.16 -1.21 -4.38
C THR A 62 -5.88 -1.53 -3.59
N ILE A 63 -4.85 -0.70 -3.67
CA ILE A 63 -3.61 -0.80 -2.88
C ILE A 63 -3.88 -0.28 -1.45
N LEU A 64 -4.55 0.86 -1.32
CA LEU A 64 -4.95 1.42 -0.01
C LEU A 64 -5.87 0.47 0.79
N ASP A 65 -6.82 -0.15 0.09
CA ASP A 65 -7.72 -1.17 0.63
C ASP A 65 -6.96 -2.38 1.19
N LEU A 66 -5.96 -2.86 0.45
CA LEU A 66 -5.11 -3.97 0.85
C LEU A 66 -4.26 -3.60 2.08
N ILE A 67 -3.70 -2.39 2.14
CA ILE A 67 -2.78 -2.01 3.21
C ILE A 67 -3.51 -1.70 4.52
N ALA A 68 -4.56 -0.87 4.49
CA ALA A 68 -5.10 -0.28 5.72
C ALA A 68 -6.62 0.00 5.76
N ILE A 69 -7.32 0.04 4.62
CA ILE A 69 -8.73 0.51 4.60
C ILE A 69 -9.73 -0.64 4.74
N LYS A 70 -9.57 -1.73 3.98
CA LYS A 70 -10.57 -2.82 3.96
C LYS A 70 -10.43 -3.70 5.21
N SER A 71 -11.49 -4.41 5.59
CA SER A 71 -11.38 -5.40 6.66
C SER A 71 -10.33 -6.47 6.32
N MET A 72 -9.67 -7.01 7.35
CA MET A 72 -8.59 -7.99 7.21
C MET A 72 -7.45 -7.48 6.30
N ASN A 73 -7.18 -6.17 6.29
CA ASN A 73 -6.02 -5.59 5.61
C ASN A 73 -4.70 -5.98 6.28
N ILE A 74 -3.58 -5.64 5.63
CA ILE A 74 -2.23 -5.96 6.12
C ILE A 74 -1.98 -5.41 7.53
N ILE A 75 -2.28 -4.13 7.79
CA ILE A 75 -2.08 -3.52 9.11
C ILE A 75 -2.93 -4.21 10.19
N ALA A 76 -4.19 -4.53 9.87
CA ALA A 76 -5.09 -5.23 10.79
C ALA A 76 -4.58 -6.64 11.13
N LEU A 77 -4.04 -7.37 10.15
CA LEU A 77 -3.45 -8.69 10.36
C LEU A 77 -2.14 -8.62 11.17
N ILE A 78 -1.33 -7.60 10.95
CA ILE A 78 -0.14 -7.33 11.77
C ILE A 78 -0.55 -7.05 13.22
N ASP A 79 -1.52 -6.16 13.45
CA ASP A 79 -2.03 -5.81 14.79
C ASP A 79 -2.68 -7.01 15.51
N GLU A 80 -3.42 -7.85 14.79
CA GLU A 80 -3.97 -9.10 15.32
C GLU A 80 -2.85 -10.05 15.76
N GLU A 81 -1.86 -10.31 14.89
CA GLU A 81 -0.79 -11.25 15.18
C GLU A 81 0.15 -10.76 16.29
N SER A 82 0.38 -9.44 16.37
CA SER A 82 1.19 -8.81 17.42
C SER A 82 0.63 -9.03 18.82
N ARG A 83 -0.70 -9.17 18.94
CA ARG A 83 -1.39 -9.42 20.21
C ARG A 83 -1.59 -10.90 20.49
N PHE A 84 -1.26 -11.78 19.53
CA PHE A 84 -1.46 -13.21 19.68
C PHE A 84 -0.35 -13.82 20.54
N PRO A 85 -0.65 -14.50 21.67
CA PRO A 85 0.38 -14.99 22.60
C PRO A 85 1.38 -16.00 22.01
N LYS A 86 1.05 -16.60 20.86
CA LYS A 86 1.90 -17.54 20.11
C LYS A 86 2.18 -17.05 18.69
N GLY A 87 2.04 -15.74 18.46
CA GLY A 87 2.32 -15.13 17.16
C GLY A 87 3.81 -15.23 16.84
N THR A 88 4.12 -15.46 15.58
CA THR A 88 5.48 -15.54 15.05
C THR A 88 5.54 -14.84 13.70
N ASP A 89 6.72 -14.37 13.29
CA ASP A 89 6.94 -13.80 11.95
C ASP A 89 6.44 -14.73 10.84
N ARG A 90 6.61 -16.04 11.05
CA ARG A 90 6.18 -17.09 10.13
C ARG A 90 4.65 -17.16 10.05
N SER A 91 3.97 -17.18 11.18
CA SER A 91 2.51 -17.24 11.22
C SER A 91 1.85 -15.96 10.73
N LEU A 92 2.46 -14.79 10.95
CA LEU A 92 2.06 -13.53 10.28
C LEU A 92 2.12 -13.69 8.77
N CYS A 93 3.27 -14.11 8.26
CA CYS A 93 3.47 -14.32 6.83
C CYS A 93 2.44 -15.33 6.28
N ASP A 94 2.21 -16.46 6.94
CA ASP A 94 1.20 -17.44 6.52
C ASP A 94 -0.23 -16.87 6.53
N LYS A 95 -0.60 -16.07 7.54
CA LYS A 95 -1.90 -15.37 7.58
C LYS A 95 -2.06 -14.38 6.42
N LEU A 96 -1.05 -13.58 6.13
CA LEU A 96 -1.07 -12.63 5.01
C LEU A 96 -1.26 -13.37 3.68
N HIS A 97 -0.53 -14.47 3.46
CA HIS A 97 -0.68 -15.29 2.26
C HIS A 97 -2.07 -15.92 2.14
N ALA A 98 -2.62 -16.44 3.24
CA ALA A 98 -3.94 -17.06 3.25
C ALA A 98 -5.06 -16.05 2.91
N ASN A 99 -4.96 -14.81 3.41
CA ASN A 99 -5.98 -13.78 3.20
C ASN A 99 -5.83 -13.06 1.84
N HIS A 100 -4.60 -12.85 1.36
CA HIS A 100 -4.34 -11.97 0.22
C HIS A 100 -3.63 -12.61 -0.96
N GLY A 101 -3.30 -13.90 -0.93
CA GLY A 101 -2.55 -14.57 -2.01
C GLY A 101 -3.19 -14.53 -3.41
N LYS A 102 -4.47 -14.12 -3.51
CA LYS A 102 -5.20 -13.93 -4.78
C LYS A 102 -5.42 -12.46 -5.15
N ASN A 103 -5.03 -11.51 -4.29
CA ASN A 103 -5.12 -10.08 -4.56
C ASN A 103 -4.02 -9.69 -5.56
N GLU A 104 -4.37 -8.92 -6.60
CA GLU A 104 -3.44 -8.51 -7.67
C GLU A 104 -2.25 -7.67 -7.15
N ASN A 105 -2.50 -6.85 -6.13
CA ASN A 105 -1.51 -5.98 -5.50
C ASN A 105 -0.69 -6.70 -4.44
N PHE A 106 -1.03 -7.93 -4.07
CA PHE A 106 -0.26 -8.72 -3.12
C PHE A 106 0.67 -9.68 -3.86
N ILE A 107 1.93 -9.71 -3.44
CA ILE A 107 2.95 -10.61 -3.99
C ILE A 107 3.24 -11.69 -2.94
N PRO A 108 2.83 -12.94 -3.19
CA PRO A 108 3.12 -14.02 -2.26
C PRO A 108 4.62 -14.37 -2.26
N ARG A 109 5.09 -14.96 -1.16
CA ARG A 109 6.42 -15.55 -1.03
C ARG A 109 6.62 -16.61 -2.12
N LYS A 110 7.83 -16.65 -2.68
CA LYS A 110 8.19 -17.63 -3.72
C LYS A 110 8.37 -19.04 -3.16
N THR A 111 8.83 -19.15 -1.91
CA THR A 111 9.16 -20.43 -1.26
C THR A 111 8.87 -20.33 0.24
N ASP A 112 8.59 -21.45 0.90
CA ASP A 112 8.31 -21.49 2.34
C ASP A 112 9.44 -21.00 3.24
N ASN A 113 10.70 -21.08 2.78
CA ASN A 113 11.84 -20.58 3.55
C ASN A 113 11.96 -19.04 3.55
N VAL A 114 11.17 -18.34 2.73
CA VAL A 114 11.20 -16.88 2.62
C VAL A 114 10.08 -16.30 3.48
N ILE A 115 10.47 -15.59 4.54
CA ILE A 115 9.57 -14.95 5.51
C ILE A 115 9.38 -13.47 5.10
N ARG A 116 8.87 -13.28 3.88
CA ARG A 116 8.58 -11.97 3.29
C ARG A 116 7.25 -12.00 2.56
N PHE A 117 6.61 -10.85 2.45
CA PHE A 117 5.52 -10.61 1.50
C PHE A 117 5.90 -9.42 0.62
N GLY A 118 5.22 -9.24 -0.50
CA GLY A 118 5.39 -8.03 -1.30
C GLY A 118 4.08 -7.36 -1.61
N ILE A 119 4.18 -6.08 -1.96
CA ILE A 119 3.06 -5.26 -2.42
C ILE A 119 3.46 -4.65 -3.76
N ARG A 120 2.54 -4.67 -4.73
CA ARG A 120 2.64 -3.86 -5.94
C ARG A 120 2.09 -2.48 -5.62
N HIS A 121 2.98 -1.58 -5.26
CA HIS A 121 2.67 -0.17 -5.07
C HIS A 121 2.53 0.52 -6.42
N PHE A 122 1.90 1.69 -6.42
CA PHE A 122 1.80 2.53 -7.62
C PHE A 122 3.21 2.85 -8.19
N ALA A 123 4.17 3.12 -7.31
CA ALA A 123 5.55 3.44 -7.69
C ALA A 123 6.44 2.21 -8.00
N GLY A 124 5.96 0.99 -7.74
CA GLY A 124 6.70 -0.24 -8.03
C GLY A 124 6.50 -1.37 -7.01
N HIS A 125 7.23 -2.47 -7.17
CA HIS A 125 7.13 -3.61 -6.26
C HIS A 125 8.07 -3.45 -5.06
N VAL A 126 7.54 -3.64 -3.85
CA VAL A 126 8.33 -3.61 -2.59
C VAL A 126 8.11 -4.91 -1.84
N TYR A 127 9.19 -5.46 -1.28
CA TYR A 127 9.16 -6.66 -0.45
C TYR A 127 9.46 -6.29 0.99
N TYR A 128 8.60 -6.73 1.90
CA TYR A 128 8.65 -6.45 3.32
C TYR A 128 9.01 -7.71 4.10
N ASP A 129 9.89 -7.56 5.09
CA ASP A 129 10.35 -8.64 5.94
C ASP A 129 9.38 -8.84 7.12
N CYS A 130 8.72 -10.01 7.19
CA CYS A 130 7.74 -10.30 8.24
C CYS A 130 8.37 -10.26 9.65
N ASP A 131 9.69 -10.52 9.77
CA ASP A 131 10.44 -10.45 11.03
C ASP A 131 10.70 -9.03 11.55
N SER A 132 10.33 -8.03 10.77
CA SER A 132 10.55 -6.62 11.05
C SER A 132 9.22 -5.85 11.09
N MET A 133 8.10 -6.57 11.30
CA MET A 133 6.74 -6.01 11.31
C MET A 133 6.20 -5.68 12.71
N TYR A 134 6.87 -6.15 13.76
CA TYR A 134 6.48 -5.92 15.14
C TYR A 134 7.27 -4.73 15.72
N PHE A 135 6.60 -3.84 16.42
CA PHE A 135 7.26 -2.95 17.37
C PHE A 135 7.43 -3.72 18.67
N LEU A 136 8.68 -4.02 19.04
CA LEU A 136 9.02 -4.41 20.42
C LEU A 136 8.85 -3.23 21.37
#